data_AF-A0AAV4HWJ8-F1
#
_entry.id   AF-A0AAV4HWJ8-F1
#
_cell.length_a   1.000
_cell.length_b   1.000
_cell.length_c   1.000
_cell.angle_alpha   90.00
_cell.angle_beta   90.00
_cell.angle_gamma   90.00
#
_symmetry.space_group_name_H-M   'P 1'
#
loop_
_entity.id
_entity.type
_entity.pdbx_description
1 polymer ?
#
loop_
_entity_poly.entity_id
_entity_poly.type
_entity_poly.pdbx_seq_one_letter_code
_entity_poly.pdbx_strand_id
1 'polypeptide(L)'
;MIKAHELNFDNGEYVFFNIDLFSSKNASEQPWYRADDTAERNAQARKAYEALMTVTLRKPTSDEYRAFSDQVKDRALAMFPNFTYGEDEVNSFVGAFHDAVLLYALALNETLAANGSISDGAAITRRMWNRTFE
;
A
#
# COMPACT_ATOMS: atom_id res chain seq x y z
N MET A 1 -7.45 -21.48 3.87
CA MET A 1 -6.27 -22.16 4.43
C MET A 1 -6.60 -23.25 5.42
N ILE A 2 -7.37 -23.03 6.49
CA ILE A 2 -7.70 -24.09 7.47
C ILE A 2 -8.21 -25.38 6.79
N LYS A 3 -9.14 -25.24 5.85
CA LYS A 3 -9.68 -26.41 5.13
C LYS A 3 -8.66 -27.09 4.20
N ALA A 4 -7.69 -26.36 3.67
CA ALA A 4 -6.58 -26.93 2.91
C ALA A 4 -5.64 -27.75 3.81
N HIS A 5 -5.39 -27.27 5.02
CA HIS A 5 -4.62 -28.01 6.03
C HIS A 5 -5.33 -29.29 6.48
N GLU A 6 -6.65 -29.25 6.70
CA GLU A 6 -7.42 -30.46 7.01
C GLU A 6 -7.39 -31.51 5.88
N LEU A 7 -7.22 -31.07 4.63
CA LEU A 7 -7.09 -31.92 3.45
C LEU A 7 -5.63 -32.27 3.12
N ASN A 8 -4.67 -31.88 3.96
CA ASN A 8 -3.23 -32.11 3.78
C ASN A 8 -2.67 -31.51 2.47
N PHE A 9 -3.20 -30.36 2.05
CA PHE A 9 -2.70 -29.62 0.88
C PHE A 9 -1.58 -28.62 1.21
N ASP A 10 -1.22 -28.46 2.47
CA ASP A 10 -0.03 -27.70 2.91
C ASP A 10 1.22 -28.60 3.09
N ASN A 11 1.21 -29.78 2.46
CA ASN A 11 2.28 -30.79 2.47
C ASN A 11 3.50 -30.46 1.57
N GLY A 12 3.50 -29.30 0.89
CA GLY A 12 4.55 -28.87 -0.04
C GLY A 12 4.30 -29.24 -1.51
N GLU A 13 3.24 -29.97 -1.83
CA GLU A 13 2.85 -30.27 -3.23
C GLU A 13 2.03 -29.14 -3.86
N TYR A 14 1.47 -28.25 -3.04
CA TYR A 14 0.68 -27.10 -3.47
C TYR A 14 1.28 -25.81 -2.93
N VAL A 15 1.17 -24.76 -3.75
CA VAL A 15 1.43 -23.39 -3.33
C VAL A 15 0.13 -22.60 -3.41
N PHE A 16 -0.18 -21.86 -2.36
CA PHE A 16 -1.34 -20.97 -2.33
C PHE A 16 -0.87 -19.55 -2.54
N PHE A 17 -1.62 -18.79 -3.35
CA PHE A 17 -1.46 -17.36 -3.49
C PHE A 17 -2.77 -16.65 -3.15
N ASN A 18 -2.67 -15.57 -2.39
CA ASN A 18 -3.74 -14.57 -2.28
C ASN A 18 -3.20 -13.19 -2.64
N ILE A 19 -4.12 -12.30 -3.01
CA ILE A 19 -3.82 -10.92 -3.35
C ILE A 19 -4.37 -10.04 -2.24
N ASP A 20 -3.50 -9.26 -1.61
CA ASP A 20 -3.86 -8.29 -0.58
C ASP A 20 -3.12 -6.99 -0.82
N LEU A 21 -3.81 -6.03 -1.43
CA LEU A 21 -3.21 -4.75 -1.85
C LEU A 21 -3.35 -3.65 -0.81
N PHE A 22 -4.12 -3.87 0.25
CA PHE A 22 -4.61 -2.80 1.12
C PHE A 22 -4.34 -3.01 2.60
N SER A 23 -4.03 -4.24 3.02
CA SER A 23 -3.75 -4.49 4.42
C SER A 23 -2.58 -3.66 4.94
N SER A 24 -2.74 -3.22 6.19
CA SER A 24 -1.68 -2.58 6.94
C SER A 24 -0.49 -3.54 7.10
N LYS A 25 0.67 -2.98 7.46
CA LYS A 25 1.85 -3.79 7.77
C LYS A 25 1.54 -4.80 8.88
N ASN A 26 0.88 -4.36 9.94
CA ASN A 26 0.53 -5.20 11.09
C ASN A 26 -0.44 -6.33 10.72
N ALA A 27 -1.44 -6.04 9.87
CA ALA A 27 -2.34 -7.08 9.37
C ALA A 27 -1.62 -8.10 8.46
N SER A 28 -0.58 -7.67 7.75
CA SER A 28 0.21 -8.50 6.85
C SER A 28 1.25 -9.37 7.58
N GLU A 29 1.69 -8.98 8.79
CA GLU A 29 2.64 -9.76 9.59
C GLU A 29 1.99 -10.98 10.27
N GLN A 30 0.72 -10.88 10.64
CA GLN A 30 -0.05 -11.98 11.25
C GLN A 30 -1.40 -12.22 10.56
N PRO A 31 -1.43 -12.53 9.26
CA PRO A 31 -2.67 -12.60 8.46
C PRO A 31 -3.55 -13.81 8.82
N TRP A 32 -3.01 -14.77 9.58
CA TRP A 32 -3.71 -15.94 10.11
C TRP A 32 -4.37 -15.69 11.46
N TYR A 33 -4.00 -14.62 12.17
CA TYR A 33 -4.43 -14.40 13.55
C TYR A 33 -5.81 -13.72 13.61
N ARG A 34 -6.67 -14.24 14.48
CA ARG A 34 -7.99 -13.70 14.80
C ARG A 34 -8.15 -13.64 16.32
N ALA A 35 -8.35 -12.43 16.85
CA ALA A 35 -8.45 -12.20 18.30
C ALA A 35 -9.74 -12.78 18.92
N ASP A 36 -10.76 -12.97 18.09
CA ASP A 36 -12.05 -13.55 18.43
C ASP A 36 -12.11 -15.08 18.27
N ASP A 37 -10.99 -15.73 17.89
CA ASP A 37 -10.91 -17.17 17.63
C ASP A 37 -10.08 -17.92 18.69
N THR A 38 -10.22 -19.24 18.76
CA THR A 38 -9.51 -20.04 19.78
C THR A 38 -8.01 -20.13 19.49
N ALA A 39 -7.21 -20.39 20.54
CA ALA A 39 -5.77 -20.54 20.41
C ALA A 39 -5.39 -21.70 19.48
N GLU A 40 -6.14 -22.80 19.54
CA GLU A 40 -5.95 -23.99 18.73
C GLU A 40 -6.22 -23.69 17.25
N ARG A 41 -7.29 -22.95 16.96
CA ARG A 41 -7.64 -22.60 15.58
C ARG A 41 -6.67 -21.59 14.98
N ASN A 42 -6.20 -20.63 15.78
CA ASN A 42 -5.12 -19.74 15.39
C ASN A 42 -3.81 -20.50 15.12
N ALA A 43 -3.47 -21.52 15.92
CA ALA A 43 -2.30 -22.36 15.68
C ALA A 43 -2.44 -23.19 14.38
N GLN A 44 -3.63 -23.75 14.13
CA GLN A 44 -3.93 -24.47 12.89
C GLN A 44 -3.85 -23.55 11.66
N ALA A 45 -4.41 -22.34 11.76
CA ALA A 45 -4.33 -21.34 10.71
C ALA A 45 -2.87 -20.93 10.45
N ARG A 46 -2.09 -20.69 11.50
CA ARG A 46 -0.66 -20.39 11.39
C ARG A 46 0.09 -21.47 10.61
N LYS A 47 -0.17 -22.75 10.91
CA LYS A 47 0.45 -23.87 10.20
C LYS A 47 0.06 -23.89 8.72
N ALA A 48 -1.23 -23.75 8.44
CA ALA A 48 -1.76 -23.73 7.07
C ALA A 48 -1.19 -22.57 6.23
N TYR A 49 -0.92 -21.42 6.84
CA TYR A 49 -0.39 -20.24 6.17
C TYR A 49 1.10 -20.37 5.79
N GLU A 50 1.82 -21.39 6.28
CA GLU A 50 3.20 -21.68 5.82
C GLU A 50 3.25 -22.02 4.31
N ALA A 51 2.14 -22.51 3.74
CA ALA A 51 1.99 -22.80 2.31
C ALA A 51 1.37 -21.64 1.50
N LEU A 52 1.09 -20.49 2.13
CA LEU A 52 0.47 -19.32 1.50
C LEU A 52 1.48 -18.19 1.27
N MET A 53 1.50 -17.67 0.04
CA MET A 53 2.22 -16.46 -0.33
C MET A 53 1.24 -15.32 -0.63
N THR A 54 1.39 -14.20 0.04
CA THR A 54 0.56 -13.01 -0.19
C THR A 54 1.24 -12.06 -1.16
N VAL A 55 0.55 -11.70 -2.24
CA VAL A 55 0.98 -10.65 -3.17
C VAL A 55 0.44 -9.31 -2.66
N THR A 56 1.35 -8.38 -2.36
CA THR A 56 1.02 -7.05 -1.84
C THR A 56 1.59 -5.93 -2.71
N LEU A 57 1.12 -4.70 -2.48
CA LEU A 57 1.76 -3.51 -3.06
C LEU A 57 3.10 -3.27 -2.36
N ARG A 58 4.15 -3.07 -3.16
CA ARG A 58 5.45 -2.65 -2.64
C ARG A 58 5.33 -1.24 -2.05
N LYS A 59 5.48 -1.13 -0.73
CA LYS A 59 5.67 0.15 -0.06
C LYS A 59 7.15 0.56 -0.12
N PRO A 60 7.47 1.84 -0.35
CA PRO A 60 8.84 2.33 -0.20
C PRO A 60 9.32 2.14 1.25
N THR A 61 10.57 1.74 1.43
CA THR A 61 11.17 1.53 2.76
C THR A 61 12.25 2.56 3.07
N SER A 62 12.29 3.66 2.32
CA SER A 62 13.28 4.72 2.50
C SER A 62 12.97 5.59 3.71
N ASP A 63 13.98 6.31 4.21
CA ASP A 63 13.80 7.22 5.35
C ASP A 63 12.91 8.41 4.98
N GLU A 64 12.96 8.86 3.73
CA GLU A 64 12.11 9.94 3.20
C GLU A 64 10.64 9.55 3.23
N TYR A 65 10.30 8.31 2.85
CA TYR A 65 8.92 7.83 2.90
C TYR A 65 8.40 7.72 4.33
N ARG A 66 9.25 7.28 5.28
CA ARG A 66 8.89 7.27 6.71
C ARG A 66 8.59 8.68 7.21
N ALA A 67 9.48 9.63 6.94
CA ALA A 67 9.29 11.03 7.33
C ALA A 67 8.04 11.65 6.68
N PHE A 68 7.77 11.34 5.42
CA PHE A 68 6.54 11.73 4.73
C PHE A 68 5.29 11.15 5.43
N SER A 69 5.31 9.86 5.73
CA SER A 69 4.21 9.17 6.42
C SER A 69 3.91 9.81 7.77
N ASP A 70 4.94 10.09 8.57
CA ASP A 70 4.78 10.74 9.87
C ASP A 70 4.18 12.15 9.73
N GLN A 71 4.68 12.96 8.79
CA GLN A 71 4.13 14.28 8.52
C GLN A 71 2.66 14.27 8.09
N VAL A 72 2.26 13.29 7.28
CA VAL A 72 0.86 13.14 6.88
C VAL A 72 0.00 12.80 8.09
N LYS A 73 0.46 11.90 8.96
CA LYS A 73 -0.25 11.50 10.18
C LYS A 73 -0.43 12.67 11.14
N ASP A 74 0.62 13.45 11.37
CA ASP A 74 0.59 14.63 12.23
C ASP A 74 -0.36 15.70 11.70
N ARG A 75 -0.32 15.97 10.39
CA ARG A 75 -1.24 16.92 9.74
C ARG A 75 -2.68 16.44 9.80
N ALA A 76 -2.92 15.14 9.57
CA ALA A 76 -4.25 14.58 9.63
C ALA A 76 -4.83 14.71 11.05
N LEU A 77 -4.04 14.42 12.08
CA LEU A 77 -4.48 14.57 13.48
C LEU A 77 -4.78 16.04 13.83
N ALA A 78 -3.93 16.97 13.38
CA ALA A 78 -4.14 18.40 13.64
C ALA A 78 -5.37 18.97 12.93
N MET A 79 -5.65 18.53 11.69
CA MET A 79 -6.78 19.01 10.89
C MET A 79 -8.09 18.28 11.20
N PHE A 80 -8.00 17.02 11.58
CA PHE A 80 -9.15 16.14 11.84
C PHE A 80 -9.00 15.52 13.24
N PRO A 81 -9.36 16.25 14.32
CA PRO A 81 -9.11 15.81 15.70
C PRO A 81 -9.80 14.50 16.10
N ASN A 82 -10.84 14.09 15.36
CA ASN A 82 -11.58 12.85 15.57
C ASN A 82 -11.08 11.70 14.67
N PHE A 83 -9.94 11.87 14.00
CA PHE A 83 -9.35 10.87 13.12
C PHE A 83 -7.94 10.53 13.57
N THR A 84 -7.69 9.24 13.79
CA THR A 84 -6.37 8.72 14.12
C THR A 84 -5.96 7.74 13.04
N TYR A 85 -4.78 7.95 12.45
CA TYR A 85 -4.14 6.96 11.60
C TYR A 85 -3.75 5.76 12.47
N GLY A 86 -4.54 4.69 12.43
CA GLY A 86 -4.30 3.46 13.20
C GLY A 86 -3.20 2.55 12.64
N GLU A 87 -2.49 2.99 11.60
CA GLU A 87 -1.42 2.25 10.95
C GLU A 87 -0.06 2.93 11.18
N ASP A 88 1.01 2.12 11.20
CA ASP A 88 2.37 2.63 11.35
C ASP A 88 2.78 3.53 10.18
N GLU A 89 2.41 3.12 8.96
CA GLU A 89 2.69 3.83 7.71
C GLU A 89 1.40 4.17 6.97
N VAL A 90 1.38 5.29 6.25
CA VAL A 90 0.26 5.63 5.36
C VAL A 90 0.08 4.57 4.26
N ASN A 91 -1.16 4.45 3.76
CA ASN A 91 -1.46 3.51 2.68
C ASN A 91 -0.82 3.96 1.35
N SER A 92 -0.68 3.02 0.40
CA SER A 92 -0.03 3.30 -0.88
C SER A 92 -0.77 4.33 -1.74
N PHE A 93 -2.07 4.55 -1.52
CA PHE A 93 -2.84 5.57 -2.25
C PHE A 93 -2.46 6.98 -1.81
N VAL A 94 -2.19 7.19 -0.53
CA VAL A 94 -1.76 8.49 0.00
C VAL A 94 -0.44 8.92 -0.64
N GLY A 95 0.53 7.99 -0.73
CA GLY A 95 1.78 8.22 -1.47
C GLY A 95 1.51 8.51 -2.94
N ALA A 96 0.69 7.70 -3.62
CA ALA A 96 0.37 7.90 -5.03
C ALA A 96 -0.28 9.26 -5.33
N PHE A 97 -1.15 9.79 -4.45
CA PHE A 97 -1.73 11.12 -4.62
C PHE A 97 -0.71 12.25 -4.40
N HIS A 98 0.19 12.08 -3.44
CA HIS A 98 1.31 13.01 -3.26
C HIS A 98 2.15 13.08 -4.54
N ASP A 99 2.54 11.92 -5.08
CA ASP A 99 3.37 11.81 -6.27
C ASP A 99 2.64 12.31 -7.52
N ALA A 100 1.31 12.14 -7.60
CA ALA A 100 0.50 12.69 -8.69
C ALA A 100 0.53 14.22 -8.75
N VAL A 101 0.55 14.90 -7.59
CA VAL A 101 0.67 16.37 -7.53
C VAL A 101 2.06 16.81 -8.00
N LEU A 102 3.12 16.09 -7.60
CA LEU A 102 4.48 16.36 -8.06
C LEU A 102 4.61 16.17 -9.57
N LEU A 103 4.10 15.06 -10.11
CA LEU A 103 4.09 14.79 -11.54
C LEU A 103 3.33 15.86 -12.32
N TYR A 104 2.17 16.30 -11.81
CA TYR A 104 1.42 17.40 -12.40
C TYR A 104 2.23 18.70 -12.40
N ALA A 105 2.87 19.05 -11.28
CA ALA A 105 3.68 20.27 -11.18
C ALA A 105 4.86 20.26 -12.18
N LEU A 106 5.54 19.12 -12.32
CA LEU A 106 6.61 18.94 -13.32
C LEU A 106 6.09 19.11 -14.75
N ALA A 107 5.00 18.43 -15.10
CA ALA A 107 4.41 18.50 -16.43
C ALA A 107 3.85 19.90 -16.76
N LEU A 108 3.27 20.58 -15.78
CA LEU A 108 2.78 21.95 -15.91
C LEU A 108 3.93 22.93 -16.15
N ASN A 109 5.00 22.83 -15.37
CA ASN A 109 6.17 23.68 -15.51
C ASN A 109 6.79 23.57 -16.92
N GLU A 110 6.92 22.35 -17.44
CA GLU A 110 7.40 22.09 -18.81
C GLU A 110 6.43 22.58 -19.89
N THR A 111 5.13 22.54 -19.62
CA THR A 111 4.12 23.10 -20.54
C THR A 111 4.27 24.61 -20.62
N LEU A 112 4.42 25.29 -19.49
CA LEU A 112 4.63 26.73 -19.41
C LEU A 112 5.96 27.15 -20.04
N ALA A 113 7.05 26.41 -19.82
CA ALA A 113 8.34 26.66 -20.45
C ALA A 113 8.30 26.57 -21.99
N ALA A 114 7.37 25.78 -22.52
CA ALA A 114 7.09 25.68 -23.96
C ALA A 114 6.06 26.71 -24.46
N ASN A 115 5.78 27.77 -23.67
CA ASN A 115 4.74 28.77 -23.93
C ASN A 115 3.31 28.18 -24.07
N GLY A 116 3.05 27.03 -23.46
CA GLY A 116 1.72 26.42 -23.40
C GLY A 116 0.84 27.06 -22.33
N SER A 117 -0.45 26.71 -22.34
CA SER A 117 -1.44 27.18 -21.36
C SER A 117 -1.63 26.19 -20.22
N ILE A 118 -1.92 26.70 -19.01
CA ILE A 118 -2.37 25.89 -17.87
C ILE A 118 -3.71 25.19 -18.13
N SER A 119 -4.50 25.68 -19.09
CA SER A 119 -5.79 25.10 -19.48
C SER A 119 -5.67 24.00 -20.55
N ASP A 120 -4.48 23.79 -21.13
CA ASP A 120 -4.25 22.72 -22.10
C ASP A 120 -3.94 21.40 -21.39
N GLY A 121 -4.98 20.77 -20.86
CA GLY A 121 -4.87 19.51 -20.13
C GLY A 121 -4.28 18.38 -20.97
N ALA A 122 -4.47 18.40 -22.30
CA ALA A 122 -3.92 17.38 -23.19
C ALA A 122 -2.40 17.54 -23.37
N ALA A 123 -1.90 18.78 -23.42
CA ALA A 123 -0.47 19.05 -23.46
C ALA A 123 0.22 18.72 -22.13
N ILE A 124 -0.43 19.00 -21.00
CA ILE A 124 0.10 18.67 -19.66
C ILE A 124 0.13 17.14 -19.50
N THR A 125 -1.00 16.46 -19.74
CA THR A 125 -1.10 15.00 -19.56
C THR A 125 -0.12 14.24 -20.45
N ARG A 126 0.09 14.69 -21.70
CA ARG A 126 1.10 14.08 -22.60
C ARG A 126 2.52 14.12 -22.04
N ARG A 127 2.87 15.14 -21.24
CA ARG A 127 4.18 15.24 -20.57
C ARG A 127 4.29 14.39 -19.31
N MET A 128 3.17 13.94 -18.76
CA MET A 128 3.14 13.02 -17.62
C MET A 128 3.41 11.58 -18.05
N TRP A 129 3.09 11.21 -19.30
CA TRP A 129 3.19 9.85 -19.80
C TRP A 129 4.62 9.44 -20.18
N ASN A 130 4.90 8.13 -20.09
CA ASN A 130 6.20 7.53 -20.46
C ASN A 130 7.40 8.23 -19.80
N ARG A 131 7.26 8.54 -18.50
CA ARG A 131 8.23 9.28 -17.68
C ARG A 131 8.53 8.52 -16.39
N THR A 132 9.74 8.70 -15.89
CA THR A 132 10.14 8.37 -14.53
C THR A 132 10.49 9.66 -13.78
N PHE A 133 10.11 9.75 -12.51
CA PHE A 133 10.44 10.86 -11.63
C PHE A 133 10.61 10.32 -10.20
N GLU A 134 11.22 11.13 -9.34
CA GLU A 134 11.34 10.91 -7.89
C GLU A 134 10.69 12.09 -7.15
#